data_AF-A0A4S2E621-F1
#
_entry.id   AF-A0A4S2E621-F1
#
_cell.length_a   1.000
_cell.length_b   1.000
_cell.length_c   1.000
_cell.angle_alpha   90.00
_cell.angle_beta   90.00
_cell.angle_gamma   90.00
#
_symmetry.space_group_name_H-M   'P 1'
#
loop_
_entity.id
_entity.type
_entity.pdbx_description
1 polymer ?
#
loop_
_entity_poly.entity_id
_entity_poly.type
_entity_poly.pdbx_seq_one_letter_code
_entity_poly.pdbx_strand_id
1 'polypeptide(L)'
;AKQERRTAKKYLKQTRERKQKNSKYAEQFAIVGERNSYSKTDNDATFMRMKEDPMKNGQTKPGYNLQVAANNQFALDYTLAPNPTDMRTLIPFLEKMDADVIQGPIVADAGYGSEPNYEFIEDKF
;
A
#
# COMPACT_ATOMS: atom_id res chain seq x y z
N ALA A 1 37.29 36.22 -15.10
CA ALA A 1 36.37 36.29 -16.27
C ALA A 1 35.90 34.93 -16.83
N LYS A 2 36.70 34.19 -17.65
CA LYS A 2 36.22 32.96 -18.33
C LYS A 2 35.91 31.80 -17.37
N GLN A 3 36.74 31.63 -16.35
CA GLN A 3 36.59 30.57 -15.35
C GLN A 3 35.38 30.80 -14.44
N GLU A 4 35.16 32.03 -13.97
CA GLU A 4 33.96 32.42 -13.20
C GLU A 4 32.68 32.26 -14.00
N ARG A 5 32.67 32.63 -15.29
CA ARG A 5 31.51 32.41 -16.17
C ARG A 5 31.20 30.92 -16.32
N ARG A 6 32.22 30.07 -16.40
CA ARG A 6 32.06 28.61 -16.50
C ARG A 6 31.53 28.01 -15.19
N THR A 7 32.02 28.46 -14.03
CA THR A 7 31.51 28.01 -12.73
C THR A 7 30.07 28.46 -12.52
N ALA A 8 29.74 29.73 -12.81
CA ALA A 8 28.36 30.24 -12.73
C ALA A 8 27.39 29.44 -13.62
N LYS A 9 27.77 29.14 -14.87
CA LYS A 9 26.97 28.28 -15.77
C LYS A 9 26.77 26.86 -15.21
N LYS A 10 27.80 26.27 -14.61
CA LYS A 10 27.71 24.95 -13.95
C LYS A 10 26.70 24.99 -12.80
N TYR A 11 26.78 25.99 -11.92
CA TYR A 11 25.84 26.14 -10.81
C TYR A 11 24.40 26.35 -11.32
N LEU A 12 24.19 27.21 -12.32
CA LEU A 12 22.88 27.43 -12.90
C LEU A 12 22.27 26.12 -13.45
N LYS A 13 23.06 25.32 -14.17
CA LYS A 13 22.62 24.01 -14.69
C LYS A 13 22.21 23.08 -13.54
N GLN A 14 23.06 22.93 -12.52
CA GLN A 14 22.78 22.07 -11.36
C GLN A 14 21.54 22.53 -10.59
N THR A 15 21.35 23.84 -10.39
CA THR A 15 20.17 24.37 -9.71
C THR A 15 18.88 24.08 -10.50
N ARG A 16 18.91 24.20 -11.82
CA ARG A 16 17.77 23.83 -12.69
C ARG A 16 17.45 22.34 -12.59
N GLU A 17 18.46 21.48 -12.67
CA GLU A 17 18.28 20.02 -12.53
C GLU A 17 17.71 19.64 -11.16
N ARG A 18 18.22 20.25 -10.08
CA ARG A 18 17.69 20.04 -8.71
C ARG A 18 16.24 20.51 -8.58
N LYS A 19 15.89 21.68 -9.14
CA LYS A 19 14.51 22.19 -9.14
C LYS A 19 13.57 21.20 -9.82
N GLN A 20 13.95 20.68 -10.99
CA GLN A 20 13.15 19.71 -11.74
C GLN A 20 12.98 18.40 -10.96
N LYS A 21 14.06 17.88 -10.36
CA LYS A 21 14.00 16.67 -9.52
C LYS A 21 13.11 16.87 -8.29
N ASN A 22 13.22 18.01 -7.61
CA ASN A 22 12.38 18.30 -6.44
C ASN A 22 10.89 18.37 -6.82
N SER A 23 10.54 18.98 -7.95
CA SER A 23 9.15 18.99 -8.46
C SER A 23 8.65 17.57 -8.68
N LYS A 24 9.46 16.75 -9.36
CA LYS A 24 9.13 15.34 -9.60
C LYS A 24 8.95 14.59 -8.29
N TYR A 25 9.85 14.73 -7.33
CA TYR A 25 9.74 14.04 -6.04
C TYR A 25 8.50 14.48 -5.28
N ALA A 26 8.13 15.77 -5.31
CA ALA A 26 6.89 16.24 -4.70
C ALA A 26 5.67 15.54 -5.30
N GLU A 27 5.59 15.41 -6.62
CA GLU A 27 4.53 14.66 -7.30
C GLU A 27 4.53 13.18 -6.89
N GLN A 28 5.70 12.54 -6.84
CA GLN A 28 5.83 11.13 -6.43
C GLN A 28 5.43 10.91 -4.97
N PHE A 29 5.77 11.83 -4.07
CA PHE A 29 5.35 11.77 -2.66
C PHE A 29 3.84 11.98 -2.51
N ALA A 30 3.23 12.86 -3.31
CA ALA A 30 1.78 13.03 -3.33
C ALA A 30 1.06 11.75 -3.81
N ILE A 31 1.62 11.05 -4.81
CA ILE A 31 1.05 9.80 -5.32
C ILE A 31 1.19 8.67 -4.29
N VAL A 32 2.38 8.49 -3.71
CA VAL A 32 2.63 7.35 -2.80
C VAL A 32 1.80 7.45 -1.51
N GLY A 33 1.61 8.68 -1.00
CA GLY A 33 0.88 8.92 0.24
C GLY A 33 1.51 8.17 1.42
N GLU A 34 0.72 7.40 2.13
CA GLU A 34 1.16 6.59 3.29
C GLU A 34 1.76 5.22 2.90
N ARG A 35 1.73 4.88 1.60
CA ARG A 35 2.20 3.59 1.10
C ARG A 35 3.72 3.60 0.94
N ASN A 36 4.31 2.42 0.81
CA ASN A 36 5.76 2.29 0.59
C ASN A 36 6.18 2.27 -0.89
N SER A 37 5.24 1.97 -1.80
CA SER A 37 5.51 1.86 -3.24
C SER A 37 4.23 1.99 -4.05
N TYR A 38 4.35 2.23 -5.35
CA TYR A 38 3.23 2.26 -6.30
C TYR A 38 3.71 1.85 -7.71
N SER A 39 2.85 1.25 -8.53
CA SER A 39 3.17 0.94 -9.93
C SER A 39 3.21 2.22 -10.78
N LYS A 40 4.07 2.24 -11.80
CA LYS A 40 4.15 3.40 -12.72
C LYS A 40 2.94 3.52 -13.64
N THR A 41 2.28 2.41 -13.94
CA THR A 41 1.12 2.36 -14.86
C THR A 41 -0.21 2.42 -14.11
N ASP A 42 -0.24 1.89 -12.89
CA ASP A 42 -1.40 1.85 -12.01
C ASP A 42 -0.96 2.31 -10.61
N ASN A 43 -1.14 3.60 -10.34
CA ASN A 43 -0.65 4.22 -9.12
C ASN A 43 -1.33 3.68 -7.84
N ASP A 44 -2.42 2.91 -7.96
CA ASP A 44 -3.12 2.34 -6.81
C ASP A 44 -2.54 0.98 -6.38
N ALA A 45 -1.91 0.25 -7.31
CA ALA A 45 -1.24 -1.02 -7.05
C ALA A 45 0.10 -0.84 -6.33
N THR A 46 0.36 -1.65 -5.30
CA THR A 46 1.63 -1.63 -4.55
C THR A 46 2.49 -2.85 -4.88
N PHE A 47 3.81 -2.73 -4.74
CA PHE A 47 4.71 -3.84 -5.00
C PHE A 47 4.67 -4.84 -3.84
N MET A 48 4.23 -6.05 -4.13
CA MET A 48 4.09 -7.15 -3.18
C MET A 48 4.85 -8.38 -3.66
N ARG A 49 5.19 -9.27 -2.73
CA ARG A 49 5.73 -10.58 -3.09
C ARG A 49 4.56 -11.49 -3.44
N MET A 50 4.50 -11.93 -4.70
CA MET A 50 3.43 -12.81 -5.16
C MET A 50 3.70 -14.25 -4.72
N LYS A 51 2.62 -15.04 -4.56
CA LYS A 51 2.72 -16.49 -4.34
C LYS A 51 3.42 -17.18 -5.51
N GLU A 52 3.11 -16.72 -6.72
CA GLU A 52 3.80 -17.14 -7.93
C GLU A 52 5.11 -16.38 -8.09
N ASP A 53 6.22 -17.08 -7.81
CA ASP A 53 7.58 -16.64 -8.11
C ASP A 53 8.25 -17.60 -9.11
N PRO A 54 7.89 -17.55 -10.41
CA PRO A 54 8.43 -18.47 -11.41
C PRO A 54 9.95 -18.40 -11.54
N MET A 55 10.52 -17.22 -11.29
CA MET A 55 11.96 -16.98 -11.40
C MET A 55 12.71 -17.27 -10.09
N LYS A 56 12.00 -17.57 -9.00
CA LYS A 56 12.53 -17.81 -7.64
C LYS A 56 13.51 -16.73 -7.16
N ASN A 57 13.35 -15.51 -7.65
CA ASN A 57 14.25 -14.39 -7.35
C ASN A 57 13.66 -13.44 -6.31
N GLY A 58 12.46 -13.73 -5.79
CA GLY A 58 11.77 -12.89 -4.82
C GLY A 58 11.33 -11.54 -5.40
N GLN A 59 11.24 -11.41 -6.72
CA GLN A 59 10.84 -10.17 -7.36
C GLN A 59 9.42 -9.78 -6.95
N THR A 60 9.27 -8.55 -6.45
CA THR A 60 7.96 -7.98 -6.17
C THR A 60 7.27 -7.58 -7.47
N LYS A 61 5.96 -7.77 -7.51
CA LYS A 61 5.12 -7.34 -8.62
C LYS A 61 4.04 -6.41 -8.08
N PRO A 62 3.60 -5.43 -8.89
CA PRO A 62 2.47 -4.60 -8.48
C PRO A 62 1.22 -5.47 -8.36
N GLY A 63 0.50 -5.31 -7.28
CA GLY A 63 -0.71 -6.07 -6.99
C GLY A 63 -1.55 -5.41 -5.92
N TYR A 64 -2.69 -6.06 -5.65
CA TYR A 64 -3.62 -5.69 -4.61
C TYR A 64 -3.79 -6.87 -3.68
N ASN A 65 -3.88 -6.60 -2.38
CA ASN A 65 -4.27 -7.61 -1.42
C ASN A 65 -5.80 -7.54 -1.22
N LEU A 66 -6.53 -8.46 -1.85
CA LEU A 66 -7.99 -8.51 -1.81
C LEU A 66 -8.45 -9.29 -0.58
N GLN A 67 -9.22 -8.62 0.28
CA GLN A 67 -9.95 -9.22 1.38
C GLN A 67 -11.42 -9.36 1.03
N VAL A 68 -12.02 -10.49 1.39
CA VAL A 68 -13.43 -10.79 1.12
C VAL A 68 -14.05 -11.40 2.37
N ALA A 69 -15.17 -10.82 2.82
CA ALA A 69 -16.02 -11.42 3.82
C ALA A 69 -17.04 -12.32 3.10
N ALA A 70 -17.22 -13.54 3.60
CA ALA A 70 -18.21 -14.44 3.05
C ALA A 70 -18.99 -15.14 4.15
N ASN A 71 -20.29 -15.34 3.92
CA ASN A 71 -21.17 -16.10 4.80
C ASN A 71 -22.16 -16.88 3.94
N ASN A 72 -22.40 -18.16 4.27
CA ASN A 72 -23.36 -19.02 3.58
C ASN A 72 -23.26 -18.99 2.04
N GLN A 73 -22.03 -19.05 1.51
CA GLN A 73 -21.72 -19.01 0.06
C GLN A 73 -21.94 -17.65 -0.63
N PHE A 74 -22.24 -16.59 0.13
CA PHE A 74 -22.34 -15.23 -0.39
C PHE A 74 -21.13 -14.40 0.01
N ALA A 75 -20.61 -13.60 -0.92
CA ALA A 75 -19.68 -12.53 -0.61
C ALA A 75 -20.47 -11.34 -0.05
N LEU A 76 -20.08 -10.88 1.14
CA LEU A 76 -20.77 -9.83 1.89
C LEU A 76 -20.13 -8.46 1.66
N ASP A 77 -18.81 -8.39 1.71
CA ASP A 77 -18.02 -7.18 1.45
C ASP A 77 -16.62 -7.56 0.95
N TYR A 78 -15.92 -6.59 0.38
CA TYR A 78 -14.54 -6.72 -0.04
C TYR A 78 -13.76 -5.43 0.19
N THR A 79 -12.45 -5.56 0.37
CA THR A 79 -11.52 -4.42 0.43
C THR A 79 -10.22 -4.75 -0.27
N LEU A 80 -9.69 -3.78 -1.01
CA LEU A 80 -8.36 -3.84 -1.60
C LEU A 80 -7.39 -3.11 -0.70
N ALA A 81 -6.53 -3.87 -0.03
CA ALA A 81 -5.50 -3.32 0.83
C ALA A 81 -4.19 -3.12 0.07
N PRO A 82 -3.49 -1.99 0.28
CA PRO A 82 -2.14 -1.77 -0.25
C PRO A 82 -1.07 -2.54 0.53
N ASN A 83 -1.44 -3.18 1.64
CA ASN A 83 -0.56 -3.90 2.55
C ASN A 83 -0.33 -5.35 2.09
N PRO A 84 0.93 -5.81 1.96
CA PRO A 84 1.21 -7.18 1.54
C PRO A 84 0.81 -8.26 2.56
N THR A 85 0.61 -7.89 3.81
CA THR A 85 0.29 -8.80 4.92
C THR A 85 -1.05 -8.45 5.53
N ASP A 86 -1.80 -9.47 5.92
CA ASP A 86 -3.21 -9.35 6.33
C ASP A 86 -3.39 -8.82 7.77
N MET A 87 -2.36 -8.91 8.61
CA MET A 87 -2.41 -8.44 10.00
C MET A 87 -2.99 -7.03 10.18
N ARG A 88 -2.67 -6.08 9.29
CA ARG A 88 -3.11 -4.68 9.39
C ARG A 88 -4.39 -4.37 8.63
N THR A 89 -4.97 -5.35 7.94
CA THR A 89 -6.13 -5.15 7.07
C THR A 89 -7.45 -5.47 7.76
N LEU A 90 -7.43 -6.29 8.83
CA LEU A 90 -8.64 -6.75 9.52
C LEU A 90 -9.47 -5.62 10.11
N ILE A 91 -8.85 -4.78 10.96
CA ILE A 91 -9.56 -3.70 11.65
C ILE A 91 -10.18 -2.74 10.62
N PRO A 92 -9.43 -2.17 9.66
CA PRO A 92 -10.02 -1.31 8.63
C PRO A 92 -11.13 -2.01 7.82
N PHE A 93 -11.01 -3.32 7.59
CA PHE A 93 -12.01 -4.10 6.86
C PHE A 93 -13.32 -4.25 7.65
N LEU A 94 -13.24 -4.63 8.93
CA LEU A 94 -14.40 -4.77 9.81
C LEU A 94 -15.07 -3.43 10.12
N GLU A 95 -14.30 -2.33 10.20
CA GLU A 95 -14.87 -1.00 10.40
C GLU A 95 -15.64 -0.45 9.21
N LYS A 96 -15.28 -0.89 8.00
CA LYS A 96 -15.97 -0.51 6.77
C LYS A 96 -17.26 -1.31 6.57
N MET A 97 -17.27 -2.55 7.04
CA MET A 97 -18.40 -3.46 6.90
C MET A 97 -19.57 -3.02 7.79
N ASP A 98 -20.79 -3.20 7.30
CA ASP A 98 -22.00 -2.89 8.07
C ASP A 98 -22.13 -3.85 9.25
N ALA A 99 -22.28 -3.29 10.46
CA ALA A 99 -22.35 -4.05 11.71
C ALA A 99 -23.52 -5.05 11.72
N ASP A 100 -24.63 -4.72 11.06
CA ASP A 100 -25.80 -5.60 10.98
C ASP A 100 -25.53 -6.87 10.17
N VAL A 101 -24.49 -6.86 9.33
CA VAL A 101 -24.06 -7.99 8.48
C VAL A 101 -23.12 -8.93 9.26
N ILE A 102 -22.44 -8.43 10.28
CA ILE A 102 -21.53 -9.23 11.13
C ILE A 102 -22.38 -9.97 12.17
N GLN A 103 -22.88 -11.14 11.78
CA GLN A 103 -23.67 -12.00 12.67
C GLN A 103 -22.91 -13.29 12.98
N GLY A 104 -22.58 -13.48 14.27
CA GLY A 104 -21.89 -14.67 14.77
C GLY A 104 -20.36 -14.52 14.79
N PRO A 105 -19.62 -15.64 14.95
CA PRO A 105 -18.18 -15.60 15.14
C PRO A 105 -17.46 -15.14 13.87
N ILE A 106 -16.50 -14.23 14.03
CA ILE A 106 -15.58 -13.83 12.97
C ILE A 106 -14.53 -14.94 12.82
N VAL A 107 -14.46 -15.55 11.64
CA VAL A 107 -13.48 -16.58 11.32
C VAL A 107 -12.54 -16.06 10.23
N ALA A 108 -11.25 -16.02 10.54
CA ALA A 108 -10.20 -15.54 9.65
C ALA A 108 -8.99 -16.48 9.67
N ASP A 109 -8.10 -16.33 8.69
CA ASP A 109 -6.86 -17.10 8.67
C ASP A 109 -5.87 -16.66 9.77
N ALA A 110 -4.81 -17.46 9.99
CA ALA A 110 -3.81 -17.16 11.00
C ALA A 110 -2.96 -15.91 10.70
N GLY A 111 -2.91 -15.44 9.45
CA GLY A 111 -2.20 -14.22 9.04
C GLY A 111 -2.81 -12.94 9.62
N TYR A 112 -4.06 -13.02 10.08
CA TYR A 112 -4.73 -11.98 10.84
C TYR A 112 -4.45 -12.01 12.36
N GLY A 113 -3.83 -13.07 12.86
CA GLY A 113 -3.59 -13.24 14.29
C GLY A 113 -2.61 -12.20 14.84
N SER A 114 -3.11 -11.21 15.56
CA SER A 114 -2.29 -10.26 16.31
C SER A 114 -3.05 -9.73 17.53
N GLU A 115 -2.33 -9.41 18.60
CA GLU A 115 -2.90 -8.85 19.84
C GLU A 115 -3.87 -7.67 19.57
N PRO A 116 -3.52 -6.66 18.76
CA PRO A 116 -4.46 -5.56 18.47
C PRO A 116 -5.76 -6.01 17.78
N ASN A 117 -5.69 -7.04 16.93
CA ASN A 117 -6.87 -7.56 16.25
C ASN A 117 -7.77 -8.33 17.20
N TYR A 118 -7.20 -9.08 18.15
CA TYR A 118 -7.97 -9.79 19.17
C TYR A 118 -8.66 -8.80 20.11
N GLU A 119 -7.92 -7.82 20.63
CA GLU A 119 -8.45 -6.76 21.50
C GLU A 119 -9.59 -6.00 20.82
N PHE A 120 -9.41 -5.61 19.55
CA PHE A 120 -10.46 -4.93 18.79
C PHE A 120 -11.73 -5.77 18.61
N ILE A 121 -11.59 -7.08 18.38
CA ILE A 121 -12.75 -7.98 18.25
C ILE A 121 -13.45 -8.11 19.60
N GLU A 122 -12.72 -8.38 20.69
CA GLU A 122 -13.29 -8.54 22.03
C GLU A 122 -14.01 -7.28 22.53
N ASP A 123 -13.49 -6.09 22.21
CA ASP A 123 -14.08 -4.82 22.64
C ASP A 123 -15.34 -4.43 21.82
N LYS A 124 -15.44 -4.86 20.56
CA LYS A 124 -16.43 -4.34 19.60
C LYS A 124 -17.51 -5.34 19.17
N PHE A 125 -17.25 -6.64 19.25
CA PHE A 125 -18.14 -7.72 18.76
C PHE A 125 -18.37 -8.80 19.81
#